data_AF-A0A2D4L6M5-F1
#
_entry.id   AF-A0A2D4L6M5-F1
#
_cell.length_a   1.000
_cell.length_b   1.000
_cell.length_c   1.000
_cell.angle_alpha   90.00
_cell.angle_beta   90.00
_cell.angle_gamma   90.00
#
_symmetry.space_group_name_H-M   'P 1'
#
loop_
_entity.id
_entity.type
_entity.pdbx_description
1 polymer ?
#
loop_
_entity_poly.entity_id
_entity_poly.type
_entity_poly.pdbx_seq_one_letter_code
_entity_poly.pdbx_strand_id
1 'polypeptide(L)'
;TYSSTPGRRRQRVHRPRSPILEEKDIPFLDLPKSSEDLMVPNEHIMNVIAIYEVLRNFGTVLRLSPFRFEDFCAALVSQEQCTLMAEMHIVLLKAVLREEDTSNTTFGPADLKDSVNSTLYFIDGMTWLEVLRVY
;
A
#
# COMPACT_ATOMS: atom_id res chain seq x y z
N THR A 1 54.56 -9.81 -34.54
CA THR A 1 53.59 -10.92 -34.64
C THR A 1 52.57 -10.76 -33.52
N TYR A 2 51.46 -10.06 -33.77
CA TYR A 2 50.42 -9.80 -32.76
C TYR A 2 49.37 -10.91 -32.84
N SER A 3 49.34 -11.80 -31.84
CA SER A 3 48.33 -12.85 -31.71
C SER A 3 47.13 -12.33 -30.91
N SER A 4 46.03 -12.10 -31.62
CA SER A 4 44.72 -11.73 -31.10
C SER A 4 44.07 -12.92 -30.38
N THR A 5 43.65 -12.74 -29.13
CA THR A 5 42.86 -13.75 -28.39
C THR A 5 41.37 -13.64 -28.78
N PRO A 6 40.67 -14.74 -29.07
CA PRO A 6 39.26 -14.68 -29.46
C PRO A 6 38.38 -14.50 -28.22
N GLY A 7 37.62 -13.40 -28.19
CA GLY A 7 36.65 -13.11 -27.15
C GLY A 7 35.52 -14.14 -27.11
N ARG A 8 35.41 -14.85 -25.98
CA ARG A 8 34.35 -15.80 -25.67
C ARG A 8 33.00 -15.07 -25.60
N ARG A 9 32.21 -15.12 -26.68
CA ARG A 9 30.81 -14.64 -26.69
C ARG A 9 30.02 -15.42 -25.64
N ARG A 10 29.68 -14.78 -24.52
CA ARG A 10 28.75 -15.32 -23.52
C ARG A 10 27.40 -15.55 -24.22
N GLN A 11 26.97 -16.81 -24.33
CA GLN A 11 25.61 -17.15 -24.76
C GLN A 11 24.64 -16.44 -23.82
N ARG A 12 23.80 -15.56 -24.37
CA ARG A 12 22.70 -14.94 -23.62
C ARG A 12 21.80 -16.08 -23.15
N VAL A 13 21.62 -16.19 -21.83
CA VAL A 13 20.66 -17.12 -21.24
C VAL A 13 19.30 -16.79 -21.84
N HIS A 14 18.70 -17.77 -22.52
CA HIS A 14 17.38 -17.60 -23.13
C HIS A 14 16.38 -17.35 -22.01
N ARG A 15 15.88 -16.12 -21.90
CA ARG A 15 14.80 -15.81 -20.95
C ARG A 15 13.61 -16.71 -21.31
N PRO A 16 13.02 -17.47 -20.38
CA PRO A 16 11.79 -18.19 -20.67
C PRO A 16 10.77 -17.18 -21.19
N ARG A 17 10.10 -17.54 -22.28
CA ARG A 17 9.04 -16.72 -22.85
C ARG A 17 7.97 -16.55 -21.76
N SER A 18 7.56 -15.31 -21.49
CA SER A 18 6.44 -15.06 -20.60
C SER A 18 5.25 -15.90 -21.06
N PRO A 19 4.48 -16.52 -20.14
CA PRO A 19 3.29 -17.28 -20.51
C PRO A 19 2.44 -16.48 -21.49
N ILE A 20 1.99 -17.13 -22.55
CA ILE A 20 1.03 -16.51 -23.46
C ILE A 20 -0.23 -16.28 -22.62
N LEU A 21 -0.65 -15.03 -22.49
CA LEU A 21 -1.94 -14.70 -21.89
C LEU A 21 -3.00 -15.23 -22.86
N GLU A 22 -3.40 -16.48 -22.67
CA GLU A 22 -4.61 -17.00 -23.29
C GLU A 22 -5.77 -16.20 -22.70
N GLU A 23 -6.54 -15.50 -23.54
CA GLU A 23 -7.85 -14.94 -23.19
C GLU A 23 -8.78 -16.10 -22.88
N LYS A 24 -8.66 -16.61 -21.66
CA LYS A 24 -9.59 -17.57 -21.10
C LYS A 24 -10.69 -16.77 -20.43
N ASP A 25 -11.93 -17.02 -20.83
CA ASP A 25 -13.11 -16.42 -20.19
C ASP A 25 -13.04 -16.69 -18.68
N ILE A 26 -12.87 -15.61 -17.91
CA ILE A 26 -12.78 -15.69 -16.45
C ILE A 26 -14.22 -15.85 -15.95
N PRO A 27 -14.55 -16.92 -15.21
CA PRO A 27 -15.89 -17.10 -14.69
C PRO A 27 -16.24 -15.96 -13.72
N PHE A 28 -17.51 -15.60 -13.67
CA PHE A 28 -18.00 -14.62 -12.69
C PHE A 28 -17.70 -15.11 -11.26
N LEU A 29 -17.26 -14.18 -10.42
CA LEU A 29 -16.98 -14.46 -9.02
C LEU A 29 -18.28 -14.48 -8.24
N ASP A 30 -18.74 -15.68 -7.87
CA ASP A 30 -19.84 -15.86 -6.93
C ASP A 30 -19.30 -15.90 -5.50
N LEU A 31 -19.66 -14.91 -4.71
CA LEU A 31 -19.27 -14.85 -3.30
C LEU A 31 -20.07 -15.89 -2.48
N PRO A 32 -19.45 -16.47 -1.43
CA PRO A 32 -20.15 -17.37 -0.54
C PRO A 32 -21.24 -16.61 0.25
N LYS A 33 -22.27 -17.34 0.72
CA LYS A 33 -23.36 -16.76 1.54
C LYS A 33 -22.87 -16.01 2.78
N SER A 34 -21.72 -16.39 3.34
CA SER A 34 -21.11 -15.71 4.48
C SER A 34 -20.72 -14.25 4.19
N SER A 35 -20.52 -13.90 2.92
CA SER A 35 -20.21 -12.53 2.51
C SER A 35 -21.40 -11.57 2.68
N GLU A 36 -22.63 -12.09 2.80
CA GLU A 36 -23.85 -11.29 2.98
C GLU A 36 -24.00 -10.72 4.40
N ASP A 37 -23.19 -11.17 5.37
CA ASP A 37 -23.24 -10.71 6.77
C ASP A 37 -22.39 -9.45 7.03
N LEU A 38 -21.72 -8.93 6.01
CA LEU A 38 -20.83 -7.78 6.12
C LEU A 38 -21.58 -6.47 5.88
N MET A 39 -21.16 -5.40 6.58
CA MET A 39 -21.76 -4.07 6.43
C MET A 39 -21.47 -3.41 5.07
N VAL A 40 -20.48 -3.93 4.33
CA VAL A 40 -20.02 -3.38 3.04
C VAL A 40 -20.75 -4.07 1.89
N PRO A 41 -21.17 -3.33 0.83
CA PRO A 41 -21.76 -3.93 -0.36
C PRO A 41 -20.88 -5.01 -1.02
N ASN A 42 -21.50 -6.09 -1.51
CA ASN A 42 -20.80 -7.25 -2.10
C ASN A 42 -19.85 -6.89 -3.25
N GLU A 43 -20.19 -5.86 -4.03
CA GLU A 43 -19.36 -5.32 -5.12
C GLU A 43 -17.99 -4.78 -4.67
N HIS A 44 -17.85 -4.42 -3.39
CA HIS A 44 -16.62 -3.85 -2.84
C HIS A 44 -15.85 -4.81 -1.93
N ILE A 45 -16.42 -5.96 -1.56
CA ILE A 45 -15.82 -6.90 -0.60
C ILE A 45 -14.39 -7.30 -1.01
N MET A 46 -14.16 -7.66 -2.27
CA MET A 46 -12.82 -8.08 -2.71
C MET A 46 -11.78 -6.96 -2.59
N ASN A 47 -12.16 -5.72 -2.87
CA ASN A 47 -11.28 -4.57 -2.73
C ASN A 47 -10.97 -4.29 -1.25
N VAL A 48 -12.00 -4.38 -0.40
CA VAL A 48 -11.87 -4.17 1.05
C VAL A 48 -11.00 -5.26 1.68
N ILE A 49 -11.16 -6.53 1.27
CA ILE A 49 -10.29 -7.63 1.68
C ILE A 49 -8.84 -7.38 1.24
N ALA A 50 -8.63 -6.95 -0.01
CA ALA A 50 -7.28 -6.68 -0.51
C ALA A 50 -6.56 -5.62 0.34
N ILE A 51 -7.27 -4.54 0.71
CA ILE A 51 -6.71 -3.48 1.58
C ILE A 51 -6.46 -4.02 2.99
N TYR A 52 -7.44 -4.72 3.58
CA TYR A 52 -7.31 -5.30 4.90
C TYR A 52 -6.11 -6.24 5.02
N GLU A 53 -5.91 -7.12 4.02
CA GLU A 53 -4.78 -8.06 4.03
C GLU A 53 -3.44 -7.33 3.96
N VAL A 54 -3.32 -6.26 3.19
CA VAL A 54 -2.10 -5.44 3.18
C VAL A 54 -1.86 -4.85 4.58
N LEU A 55 -2.87 -4.21 5.17
CA LEU A 55 -2.76 -3.60 6.49
C LEU A 55 -2.43 -4.63 7.57
N ARG A 56 -3.05 -5.80 7.52
CA ARG A 56 -2.81 -6.91 8.44
C ARG A 56 -1.40 -7.48 8.29
N ASN A 57 -0.93 -7.68 7.06
CA ASN A 57 0.40 -8.23 6.79
C ASN A 57 1.53 -7.28 7.22
N PHE A 58 1.31 -5.97 7.12
CA PHE A 58 2.28 -4.95 7.54
C PHE A 58 2.00 -4.36 8.93
N GLY A 59 0.97 -4.85 9.65
CA GLY A 59 0.48 -4.24 10.88
C GLY A 59 1.56 -4.04 11.94
N THR A 60 2.42 -5.04 12.16
CA THR A 60 3.55 -4.96 13.10
C THR A 60 4.57 -3.88 12.71
N VAL A 61 4.89 -3.77 11.43
CA VAL A 61 5.86 -2.79 10.91
C VAL A 61 5.29 -1.37 11.00
N LEU A 62 4.01 -1.23 10.65
CA LEU A 62 3.25 0.02 10.74
C LEU A 62 2.91 0.41 12.18
N ARG A 63 3.07 -0.51 13.15
CA ARG A 63 2.64 -0.38 14.55
C ARG A 63 1.13 -0.17 14.68
N LEU A 64 0.36 -0.81 13.81
CA LEU A 64 -1.09 -0.89 13.94
C LEU A 64 -1.45 -1.93 15.00
N SER A 65 -2.39 -1.56 15.86
CA SER A 65 -3.05 -2.53 16.72
C SER A 65 -3.80 -3.54 15.85
N PRO A 66 -3.80 -4.85 16.20
CA PRO A 66 -4.58 -5.82 15.44
C PRO A 66 -6.08 -5.52 15.58
N PHE A 67 -6.81 -5.63 14.47
CA PHE A 67 -8.26 -5.43 14.40
C PHE A 67 -8.89 -6.52 13.52
N ARG A 68 -10.20 -6.75 13.66
CA ARG A 68 -10.90 -7.74 12.84
C ARG A 68 -11.36 -7.16 11.51
N PHE A 69 -11.64 -8.04 10.56
CA PHE A 69 -12.15 -7.64 9.26
C PHE A 69 -13.55 -7.00 9.35
N GLU A 70 -14.39 -7.48 10.27
CA GLU A 70 -15.73 -6.94 10.50
C GLU A 70 -15.66 -5.52 11.08
N ASP A 71 -14.74 -5.28 12.02
CA ASP A 71 -14.48 -3.95 12.58
C ASP A 71 -14.00 -2.98 11.50
N PHE A 72 -13.19 -3.45 10.56
CA PHE A 72 -12.76 -2.68 9.39
C PHE A 72 -13.91 -2.34 8.45
N CYS A 73 -14.76 -3.32 8.14
CA CYS A 73 -15.96 -3.11 7.34
C CYS A 73 -16.88 -2.06 7.98
N ALA A 74 -17.11 -2.15 9.29
CA ALA A 74 -17.90 -1.17 10.03
C ALA A 74 -17.26 0.23 9.99
N ALA A 75 -15.95 0.30 10.17
CA ALA A 75 -15.19 1.54 10.13
C ALA A 75 -15.25 2.24 8.76
N LEU A 76 -15.28 1.49 7.66
CA LEU A 76 -15.38 2.02 6.29
C LEU A 76 -16.75 2.60 5.96
N VAL A 77 -17.83 2.01 6.50
CA VAL A 77 -19.21 2.45 6.23
C VAL A 77 -19.64 3.58 7.15
N SER A 78 -18.97 3.72 8.30
CA SER A 78 -19.18 4.80 9.26
C SER A 78 -19.06 6.17 8.60
N GLN A 79 -20.04 7.05 8.86
CA GLN A 79 -19.99 8.46 8.48
C GLN A 79 -19.20 9.31 9.49
N GLU A 80 -18.92 8.74 10.66
CA GLU A 80 -18.17 9.40 11.71
C GLU A 80 -16.69 9.02 11.66
N GLN A 81 -15.85 9.94 12.13
CA GLN A 81 -14.43 9.67 12.30
C GLN A 81 -14.23 8.60 13.39
N CYS A 82 -13.76 7.43 12.99
CA CYS A 82 -13.43 6.36 13.92
C CYS A 82 -11.93 6.26 14.16
N THR A 83 -11.55 5.84 15.37
CA THR A 83 -10.15 5.72 15.79
C THR A 83 -9.36 4.78 14.87
N LEU A 84 -9.96 3.67 14.44
CA LEU A 84 -9.32 2.70 13.55
C LEU A 84 -8.92 3.34 12.23
N MET A 85 -9.83 4.07 11.55
CA MET A 85 -9.52 4.77 10.30
C MET A 85 -8.43 5.83 10.50
N ALA A 86 -8.53 6.62 11.56
CA ALA A 86 -7.50 7.62 11.86
C ALA A 86 -6.12 6.99 12.05
N GLU A 87 -6.01 5.92 12.85
CA GLU A 87 -4.75 5.21 13.05
C GLU A 87 -4.19 4.66 11.74
N MET A 88 -5.02 4.01 10.91
CA MET A 88 -4.62 3.47 9.61
C MET A 88 -4.07 4.57 8.69
N HIS A 89 -4.76 5.70 8.57
CA HIS A 89 -4.26 6.81 7.77
C HIS A 89 -2.96 7.40 8.30
N ILE A 90 -2.86 7.59 9.61
CA ILE A 90 -1.66 8.14 10.26
C ILE A 90 -0.44 7.25 10.02
N VAL A 91 -0.55 5.93 10.23
CA VAL A 91 0.60 5.03 10.07
C VAL A 91 1.04 4.92 8.61
N LEU A 92 0.10 4.96 7.66
CA LEU A 92 0.42 4.90 6.24
C LEU A 92 1.11 6.17 5.79
N LEU A 93 0.58 7.35 6.16
CA LEU A 93 1.23 8.63 5.91
C LEU A 93 2.63 8.68 6.54
N LYS A 94 2.77 8.24 7.81
CA LYS A 94 4.09 8.13 8.46
C LYS A 94 5.03 7.18 7.71
N ALA A 95 4.54 6.07 7.18
CA ALA A 95 5.36 5.14 6.42
C ALA A 95 5.86 5.76 5.10
N VAL A 96 4.98 6.44 4.35
CA VAL A 96 5.33 7.13 3.11
C VAL A 96 6.36 8.24 3.38
N LEU A 97 6.08 9.13 4.33
CA LEU A 97 6.97 10.24 4.67
C LEU A 97 8.36 9.76 5.15
N ARG A 98 8.42 8.65 5.88
CA ARG A 98 9.70 8.03 6.30
C ARG A 98 10.48 7.46 5.12
N GLU A 99 9.80 6.82 4.18
CA GLU A 99 10.44 6.27 2.99
C GLU A 99 10.98 7.38 2.09
N GLU A 100 10.24 8.49 1.94
CA GLU A 100 10.69 9.68 1.20
C GLU A 100 11.95 10.30 1.80
N ASP A 101 12.00 10.49 3.13
CA ASP A 101 13.17 11.02 3.82
C ASP A 101 14.38 10.07 3.70
N THR A 102 14.15 8.76 3.82
CA THR A 102 15.21 7.74 3.69
C THR A 102 15.76 7.66 2.27
N SER A 103 14.91 7.77 1.26
CA SER A 103 15.28 7.73 -0.16
C SER A 103 15.87 9.06 -0.67
N ASN A 104 15.82 10.12 0.15
CA ASN A 104 16.24 11.48 -0.19
C ASN A 104 15.63 11.97 -1.51
N THR A 105 14.36 11.63 -1.74
CA THR A 105 13.61 11.94 -2.96
C THR A 105 12.82 13.25 -2.87
N THR A 106 12.90 13.96 -1.74
CA THR A 106 12.28 15.27 -1.56
C THR A 106 12.95 16.31 -2.46
N PHE A 107 12.28 16.70 -3.53
CA PHE A 107 12.70 17.80 -4.39
C PHE A 107 12.18 19.12 -3.81
N GLY A 108 13.04 19.86 -3.13
CA GLY A 108 12.68 21.18 -2.60
C GLY A 108 13.84 21.84 -1.84
N PRO A 109 13.74 23.15 -1.59
CA PRO A 109 14.71 23.87 -0.75
C PRO A 109 14.64 23.37 0.71
N ALA A 110 15.71 23.60 1.48
CA ALA A 110 15.91 22.95 2.79
C ALA A 110 14.81 23.27 3.82
N ASP A 111 14.21 24.45 3.74
CA ASP A 111 13.05 24.89 4.53
C ASP A 111 11.80 24.02 4.29
N LEU A 112 11.61 23.53 3.07
CA LEU A 112 10.54 22.57 2.76
C LEU A 112 10.80 21.23 3.45
N LYS A 113 12.05 20.77 3.48
CA LYS A 113 12.43 19.51 4.15
C LYS A 113 12.15 19.56 5.66
N ASP A 114 12.46 20.68 6.32
CA ASP A 114 12.19 20.85 7.75
C ASP A 114 10.67 20.86 8.05
N SER A 115 9.87 21.44 7.16
CA SER A 115 8.40 21.45 7.30
C SER A 115 7.77 20.06 7.18
N VAL A 116 8.22 19.24 6.21
CA VAL A 116 7.75 17.86 6.01
C VAL A 116 8.14 16.98 7.19
N ASN A 117 9.36 17.12 7.71
CA ASN A 117 9.80 16.41 8.90
C ASN A 117 8.94 16.75 10.12
N SER A 118 8.58 18.03 10.30
CA SER A 118 7.69 18.44 11.39
C SER A 118 6.32 17.75 11.29
N THR A 119 5.77 17.66 10.09
CA THR A 119 4.50 16.95 9.83
C THR A 119 4.54 15.48 10.27
N LEU A 120 5.65 14.77 10.00
CA LEU A 120 5.83 13.38 10.43
C LEU A 120 5.74 13.21 11.96
N TYR A 121 6.29 14.16 12.72
CA TYR A 121 6.31 14.10 14.19
C TYR A 121 4.99 14.53 14.83
N PHE A 122 4.27 15.50 14.24
CA PHE A 122 3.09 16.09 14.85
C PHE A 122 1.76 15.55 14.32
N ILE A 123 1.75 14.71 13.27
CA ILE A 123 0.50 14.13 12.77
C ILE A 123 -0.17 13.23 13.83
N ASP A 124 -1.44 13.54 14.08
CA ASP A 124 -2.30 12.91 15.07
C ASP A 124 -3.70 12.63 14.54
N GLY A 125 -4.57 12.13 15.42
CA GLY A 125 -5.96 11.79 15.11
C GLY A 125 -6.78 12.93 14.53
N MET A 126 -6.49 14.20 14.83
CA MET A 126 -7.30 15.34 14.38
C MET A 126 -6.69 16.06 13.17
N THR A 127 -5.39 15.90 12.94
CA THR A 127 -4.63 16.66 11.94
C THR A 127 -4.31 15.87 10.67
N TRP A 128 -4.44 14.54 10.68
CA TRP A 128 -4.07 13.71 9.52
C TRP A 128 -4.81 14.05 8.22
N LEU A 129 -6.07 14.52 8.31
CA LEU A 129 -6.84 14.95 7.13
C LEU A 129 -6.21 16.17 6.46
N GLU A 130 -5.68 17.10 7.24
CA GLU A 130 -5.03 18.30 6.69
C GLU A 130 -3.70 17.95 6.06
N VAL A 131 -2.94 17.06 6.70
CA VAL A 131 -1.70 16.51 6.12
C VAL A 131 -1.97 15.80 4.79
N LEU A 132 -3.02 14.98 4.73
CA LEU A 132 -3.41 14.27 3.51
C LEU A 132 -3.84 15.23 2.39
N ARG A 133 -4.42 16.39 2.70
CA ARG A 133 -4.83 17.38 1.68
C ARG A 133 -3.66 18.09 1.03
N VAL A 134 -2.56 18.25 1.78
CA VAL A 134 -1.35 18.95 1.32
C VAL A 134 -0.43 18.01 0.53
N TYR A 135 -0.53 16.70 0.78
CA TYR A 135 0.19 15.65 0.07
C TYR A 135 -0.50 15.31 -1.26
#